data_AF-E3FEI8-F1
#
_entry.id   AF-E3FEI8-F1
#
_cell.length_a   1.000
_cell.length_b   1.000
_cell.length_c   1.000
_cell.angle_alpha   90.00
_cell.angle_beta   90.00
_cell.angle_gamma   90.00
#
_symmetry.space_group_name_H-M   'P 1'
#
loop_
_entity.id
_entity.type
_entity.pdbx_description
1 polymer ?
#
loop_
_entity_poly.entity_id
_entity_poly.type
_entity_poly.pdbx_seq_one_letter_code
_entity_poly.pdbx_strand_id
1 'polypeptide(L)'
;MFAAIAVSVVAFASTNVDDIFVLIGFFADPTFRARHVVTGQYLGIGALVAVSLICSLVALVIPPSSIGFLGLLPIGIGVKKLWDARRNEGDSAEAAPPAPGAHKILSVAAVTAANGGDNIGVYTPMFATRSVDAKLVMIAVFAAMTALGCLVAHHLVNHRALGSPIRRYGHGLLPWVLIAIGIAILVENDLPPPDRATPPPEEAAARRHSAAASSQGAT
;
A
#
# COMPACT_ATOMS: atom_id res chain seq x y z
N MET A 1 -22.52 8.82 11.52
CA MET A 1 -21.52 9.74 10.94
C MET A 1 -20.14 9.61 11.59
N PHE A 2 -20.00 9.74 12.91
CA PHE A 2 -18.71 9.60 13.62
C PHE A 2 -17.95 8.31 13.33
N ALA A 3 -18.64 7.16 13.30
CA ALA A 3 -18.00 5.88 12.97
C ALA A 3 -17.40 5.86 11.55
N ALA A 4 -18.03 6.52 10.57
CA ALA A 4 -17.51 6.59 9.20
C ALA A 4 -16.23 7.44 9.15
N ILE A 5 -16.21 8.55 9.87
CA ILE A 5 -15.01 9.41 9.99
C ILE A 5 -13.87 8.62 10.66
N ALA A 6 -14.14 7.96 11.79
CA ALA A 6 -13.12 7.21 12.50
C ALA A 6 -12.53 6.08 11.65
N VAL A 7 -13.39 5.28 11.00
CA VAL A 7 -12.93 4.21 10.10
C VAL A 7 -12.17 4.78 8.90
N SER A 8 -12.59 5.92 8.33
CA SER A 8 -11.86 6.61 7.27
C SER A 8 -10.47 7.08 7.70
N VAL A 9 -10.36 7.69 8.88
CA VAL A 9 -9.06 8.15 9.39
C VAL A 9 -8.14 6.96 9.60
N VAL A 10 -8.62 5.88 10.23
CA VAL A 10 -7.80 4.68 10.49
C VAL A 10 -7.42 3.99 9.19
N ALA A 11 -8.37 3.77 8.27
CA ALA A 11 -8.11 3.13 6.99
C ALA A 11 -7.10 3.94 6.16
N PHE A 12 -7.33 5.25 6.01
CA PHE A 12 -6.43 6.11 5.26
C PHE A 12 -5.06 6.19 5.91
N ALA A 13 -4.98 6.38 7.23
CA ALA A 13 -3.71 6.41 7.93
C ALA A 13 -2.95 5.10 7.72
N SER A 14 -3.61 3.95 7.83
CA SER A 14 -2.98 2.63 7.70
C SER A 14 -2.41 2.36 6.31
N THR A 15 -3.07 2.81 5.25
CA THR A 15 -2.66 2.50 3.86
C THR A 15 -1.83 3.61 3.21
N ASN A 16 -1.57 4.73 3.91
CA ASN A 16 -0.80 5.85 3.36
C ASN A 16 0.36 6.27 4.30
N VAL A 17 0.81 5.39 5.20
CA VAL A 17 2.02 5.64 6.02
C VAL A 17 3.26 5.70 5.12
N ASP A 18 3.33 4.78 4.17
CA ASP A 18 4.38 4.65 3.16
C ASP A 18 4.46 5.87 2.22
N ASP A 19 3.30 6.44 1.86
CA ASP A 19 3.19 7.67 1.08
C ASP A 19 3.95 8.85 1.70
N ILE A 20 4.13 8.89 3.02
CA ILE A 20 4.93 9.93 3.69
C ILE A 20 6.39 9.89 3.22
N PHE A 21 6.97 8.71 3.01
CA PHE A 21 8.34 8.56 2.52
C PHE A 21 8.45 8.99 1.05
N VAL A 22 7.47 8.62 0.24
CA VAL A 22 7.36 9.06 -1.18
C VAL A 22 7.29 10.58 -1.25
N LEU A 23 6.42 11.21 -0.43
CA LEU A 23 6.28 12.66 -0.35
C LEU A 23 7.56 13.34 0.13
N ILE A 24 8.26 12.80 1.13
CA ILE A 24 9.55 13.32 1.58
C ILE A 24 10.56 13.31 0.42
N GLY A 25 10.61 12.23 -0.37
CA GLY A 25 11.48 12.15 -1.55
C GLY A 25 11.20 13.26 -2.56
N PHE A 26 9.92 13.46 -2.91
CA PHE A 26 9.53 14.52 -3.83
C PHE A 26 9.74 15.93 -3.28
N PHE A 27 9.51 16.17 -1.98
CA PHE A 27 9.74 17.48 -1.36
C PHE A 27 11.23 17.79 -1.15
N ALA A 28 12.08 16.76 -1.03
CA ALA A 28 13.53 16.93 -0.91
C ALA A 28 14.22 17.23 -2.25
N ASP A 29 13.60 16.85 -3.37
CA ASP A 29 14.12 17.10 -4.71
C ASP A 29 13.86 18.57 -5.14
N PRO A 30 14.91 19.39 -5.35
CA PRO A 30 14.76 20.80 -5.70
C PRO A 30 14.18 21.04 -7.10
N THR A 31 14.12 20.01 -7.96
CA THR A 31 13.46 20.10 -9.25
C THR A 31 11.93 20.14 -9.10
N PHE A 32 11.39 19.63 -8.00
CA PHE A 32 9.97 19.69 -7.69
C PHE A 32 9.64 20.93 -6.86
N ARG A 33 8.54 21.61 -7.21
CA ARG A 33 7.98 22.68 -6.38
C ARG A 33 6.89 22.06 -5.51
N ALA A 34 6.65 22.61 -4.33
CA ALA A 34 5.61 22.11 -3.42
C ALA A 34 4.25 21.95 -4.11
N ARG A 35 3.86 22.90 -4.98
CA ARG A 35 2.63 22.79 -5.77
C ARG A 35 2.59 21.57 -6.70
N HIS A 36 3.71 21.15 -7.28
CA HIS A 36 3.73 19.98 -8.16
C HIS A 36 3.50 18.70 -7.36
N VAL A 37 4.10 18.62 -6.16
CA VAL A 37 3.96 17.48 -5.25
C VAL A 37 2.53 17.39 -4.70
N VAL A 38 2.00 18.51 -4.19
CA VAL A 38 0.64 18.55 -3.63
C VAL A 38 -0.41 18.23 -4.70
N THR A 39 -0.34 18.88 -5.86
CA THR A 39 -1.30 18.60 -6.95
C THR A 39 -1.17 17.17 -7.45
N GLY A 40 0.04 16.65 -7.60
CA GLY A 40 0.28 15.27 -8.00
C GLY A 40 -0.28 14.26 -7.00
N GLN A 41 -0.06 14.48 -5.70
CA GLN A 41 -0.57 13.62 -4.64
C GLN A 41 -2.10 13.59 -4.64
N TYR A 42 -2.76 14.75 -4.77
CA TYR A 42 -4.22 14.80 -4.87
C TYR A 42 -4.75 14.08 -6.11
N LEU A 43 -4.07 14.19 -7.25
CA LEU A 43 -4.43 13.45 -8.45
C LEU A 43 -4.24 11.94 -8.29
N GLY A 44 -3.14 11.51 -7.67
CA GLY A 44 -2.86 10.09 -7.39
C GLY A 44 -3.88 9.48 -6.44
N ILE A 45 -4.09 10.08 -5.26
CA ILE A 45 -5.11 9.63 -4.30
C ILE A 45 -6.51 9.72 -4.91
N GLY A 46 -6.81 10.79 -5.63
CA GLY A 46 -8.09 10.96 -6.32
C GLY A 46 -8.37 9.85 -7.33
N ALA A 47 -7.35 9.44 -8.11
CA ALA A 47 -7.45 8.33 -9.04
C ALA A 47 -7.71 7.00 -8.30
N LEU A 48 -6.98 6.73 -7.21
CA LEU A 48 -7.20 5.53 -6.38
C LEU A 48 -8.62 5.48 -5.82
N VAL A 49 -9.12 6.61 -5.31
CA VAL A 49 -10.49 6.73 -4.81
C VAL A 49 -11.52 6.52 -5.93
N ALA A 50 -11.30 7.12 -7.10
CA ALA A 50 -12.19 6.96 -8.25
C ALA A 50 -12.26 5.51 -8.73
N VAL A 51 -11.11 4.84 -8.87
CA VAL A 51 -11.05 3.42 -9.21
C VAL A 51 -11.76 2.58 -8.16
N SER A 52 -11.52 2.85 -6.88
CA SER A 52 -12.19 2.15 -5.77
C SER A 52 -13.70 2.33 -5.78
N LEU A 53 -14.18 3.54 -6.10
CA LEU A 53 -15.61 3.82 -6.25
C LEU A 53 -16.20 3.05 -7.42
N ILE A 54 -15.55 3.05 -8.59
CA ILE A 54 -15.99 2.28 -9.76
C ILE A 54 -16.06 0.79 -9.42
N CYS A 55 -15.01 0.23 -8.80
CA CYS A 55 -14.99 -1.16 -8.33
C CYS A 55 -16.11 -1.43 -7.31
N SER A 56 -16.41 -0.48 -6.42
CA SER A 56 -17.49 -0.62 -5.44
C SER A 56 -18.88 -0.66 -6.09
N LEU A 57 -19.07 0.01 -7.24
CA LEU A 57 -20.33 -0.03 -7.99
C LEU A 57 -20.50 -1.37 -8.72
N VAL A 58 -19.43 -1.91 -9.28
CA VAL A 58 -19.43 -3.26 -9.88
C VAL A 58 -19.80 -4.31 -8.81
N ALA A 59 -19.35 -4.12 -7.58
CA ALA A 59 -19.69 -4.99 -6.45
C ALA A 59 -21.19 -4.98 -6.07
N LEU A 60 -21.95 -3.93 -6.41
CA LEU A 60 -23.40 -3.85 -6.16
C LEU A 60 -24.22 -4.76 -7.09
N VAL A 61 -23.65 -5.18 -8.22
CA VAL A 61 -24.26 -6.15 -9.15
C VAL A 61 -24.13 -7.58 -8.62
N ILE A 62 -23.30 -7.79 -7.59
CA ILE A 62 -23.04 -9.10 -6.96
C ILE A 62 -23.98 -9.24 -5.75
N PRO A 63 -24.69 -10.38 -5.59
CA PRO A 63 -25.63 -10.59 -4.49
C PRO A 63 -25.02 -10.31 -3.10
N PRO A 64 -25.79 -9.71 -2.16
CA PRO A 64 -25.30 -9.31 -0.83
C PRO A 64 -24.69 -10.44 0.01
N SER A 65 -25.09 -11.68 -0.24
CA SER A 65 -24.56 -12.89 0.41
C SER A 65 -23.07 -13.14 0.13
N SER A 66 -22.47 -12.42 -0.84
CA SER A 66 -21.07 -12.58 -1.22
C SER A 66 -20.19 -11.35 -0.94
N ILE A 67 -20.69 -10.34 -0.21
CA ILE A 67 -19.93 -9.11 0.13
C ILE A 67 -18.64 -9.43 0.90
N GLY A 68 -18.60 -10.52 1.67
CA GLY A 68 -17.37 -10.99 2.34
C GLY A 68 -16.23 -11.37 1.38
N PHE A 69 -16.55 -11.82 0.16
CA PHE A 69 -15.56 -12.16 -0.86
C PHE A 69 -14.91 -10.91 -1.50
N LEU A 70 -15.48 -9.71 -1.30
CA LEU A 70 -14.82 -8.47 -1.70
C LEU A 70 -13.55 -8.21 -0.90
N GLY A 71 -13.34 -8.86 0.25
CA GLY A 71 -12.05 -8.86 0.96
C GLY A 71 -10.98 -9.75 0.30
N LEU A 72 -11.39 -10.70 -0.55
CA LEU A 72 -10.48 -11.53 -1.35
C LEU A 72 -10.01 -10.83 -2.63
N LEU A 73 -10.76 -9.86 -3.14
CA LEU A 73 -10.37 -9.00 -4.26
C LEU A 73 -9.09 -8.19 -3.96
N PRO A 74 -8.95 -7.51 -2.81
CA PRO A 74 -7.73 -6.88 -2.30
C PRO A 74 -6.55 -7.85 -2.25
N ILE A 75 -6.80 -9.05 -1.72
CA ILE A 75 -5.79 -10.10 -1.58
C ILE A 75 -5.36 -10.58 -2.97
N GLY A 76 -6.30 -10.80 -3.89
CA GLY A 76 -6.02 -11.21 -5.27
C GLY A 76 -5.31 -10.13 -6.08
N ILE A 77 -5.68 -8.85 -5.91
CA ILE A 77 -4.99 -7.71 -6.54
C ILE A 77 -3.58 -7.57 -5.96
N GLY A 78 -3.40 -7.71 -4.64
CA GLY A 78 -2.09 -7.73 -4.00
C GLY A 78 -1.19 -8.85 -4.54
N VAL A 79 -1.73 -10.06 -4.65
CA VAL A 79 -1.04 -11.23 -5.20
C VAL A 79 -0.72 -11.05 -6.69
N LYS A 80 -1.66 -10.53 -7.49
CA LYS A 80 -1.43 -10.27 -8.91
C LYS A 80 -0.41 -9.16 -9.11
N LYS A 81 -0.44 -8.09 -8.32
CA LYS A 81 0.56 -7.01 -8.35
C LYS A 81 1.95 -7.56 -7.97
N LEU A 82 2.03 -8.47 -7.00
CA LEU A 82 3.26 -9.20 -6.65
C LEU A 82 3.76 -10.10 -7.80
N TRP A 83 2.84 -10.61 -8.63
CA TRP A 83 3.13 -11.47 -9.78
C TRP A 83 3.54 -10.67 -11.03
N ASP A 84 2.85 -9.57 -11.32
CA ASP A 84 3.11 -8.70 -12.47
C ASP A 84 4.37 -7.83 -12.26
N ALA A 85 4.63 -7.39 -11.01
CA ALA A 85 5.89 -6.72 -10.65
C ALA A 85 7.12 -7.64 -10.78
N ARG A 86 6.93 -8.96 -10.70
CA ARG A 86 7.98 -9.95 -11.03
C ARG A 86 8.15 -10.19 -12.52
N ARG A 87 7.26 -9.66 -13.39
CA ARG A 87 7.17 -10.05 -14.81
C ARG A 87 7.32 -8.89 -15.80
N ASN A 88 7.05 -7.65 -15.43
CA ASN A 88 7.11 -6.48 -16.32
C ASN A 88 8.02 -5.36 -15.77
N GLU A 89 9.29 -5.38 -16.17
CA GLU A 89 10.21 -4.24 -16.07
C GLU A 89 10.28 -3.40 -17.36
N GLY A 90 9.37 -3.56 -18.33
CA GLY A 90 9.47 -2.79 -19.57
C GLY A 90 8.20 -2.73 -20.39
N ASP A 91 7.34 -1.75 -20.13
CA ASP A 91 6.61 -1.05 -21.20
C ASP A 91 6.00 0.25 -20.65
N SER A 92 6.62 1.39 -20.97
CA SER A 92 6.05 2.72 -20.70
C SER A 92 5.47 3.27 -22.00
N ALA A 93 4.14 3.21 -22.12
CA ALA A 93 3.41 3.76 -23.25
C ALA A 93 3.60 5.28 -23.35
N GLU A 94 4.16 5.71 -24.48
CA GLU A 94 4.51 7.10 -24.76
C GLU A 94 3.28 7.88 -25.23
N ALA A 95 2.72 8.71 -24.35
CA ALA A 95 1.71 9.71 -24.68
C ALA A 95 2.35 11.09 -24.83
N ALA A 96 1.80 11.90 -25.75
CA ALA A 96 2.30 13.22 -26.18
C ALA A 96 2.81 14.10 -25.02
N PRO A 97 3.93 14.85 -25.21
CA PRO A 97 4.64 15.51 -24.12
C PRO A 97 3.75 16.57 -23.44
N PRO A 98 3.34 16.37 -22.17
CA PRO A 98 2.60 17.37 -21.42
C PRO A 98 3.42 18.66 -21.21
N ALA A 99 2.72 19.77 -20.97
CA ALA A 99 3.29 21.10 -20.78
C ALA A 99 4.42 21.14 -19.71
N PRO A 100 5.34 22.13 -19.74
CA PRO A 100 6.46 22.22 -18.80
C PRO A 100 5.98 22.28 -17.34
N GLY A 101 6.07 21.16 -16.62
CA GLY A 101 5.60 20.99 -15.24
C GLY A 101 4.45 19.98 -15.07
N ALA A 102 3.66 19.73 -16.11
CA ALA A 102 2.65 18.67 -16.10
C ALA A 102 3.29 17.27 -16.06
N HIS A 103 4.48 17.09 -16.67
CA HIS A 103 5.30 15.90 -16.46
C HIS A 103 5.59 15.64 -14.96
N LYS A 104 5.93 16.67 -14.18
CA LYS A 104 6.28 16.52 -12.76
C LYS A 104 5.06 16.18 -11.91
N ILE A 105 3.92 16.83 -12.18
CA ILE A 105 2.66 16.52 -11.51
C ILE A 105 2.23 15.08 -11.82
N LEU A 106 2.34 14.67 -13.09
CA LEU A 106 2.00 13.32 -13.52
C LEU A 106 2.95 12.27 -12.94
N SER A 107 4.26 12.54 -12.86
CA SER A 107 5.21 11.65 -12.19
C SER A 107 4.84 11.42 -10.73
N VAL A 108 4.51 12.48 -9.98
CA VAL A 108 4.07 12.34 -8.59
C VAL A 108 2.78 11.53 -8.53
N ALA A 109 1.77 11.89 -9.33
CA ALA A 109 0.49 11.17 -9.35
C ALA A 109 0.63 9.69 -9.71
N ALA A 110 1.49 9.37 -10.69
CA ALA A 110 1.77 8.01 -11.13
C ALA A 110 2.47 7.20 -10.03
N VAL A 111 3.47 7.79 -9.34
CA VAL A 111 4.15 7.13 -8.23
C VAL A 111 3.20 6.93 -7.04
N THR A 112 2.39 7.92 -6.68
CA THR A 112 1.35 7.79 -5.65
C THR A 112 0.35 6.68 -5.98
N ALA A 113 -0.14 6.63 -7.23
CA ALA A 113 -1.08 5.59 -7.65
C ALA A 113 -0.43 4.19 -7.70
N ALA A 114 0.83 4.12 -8.14
CA ALA A 114 1.59 2.87 -8.14
C ALA A 114 1.88 2.39 -6.71
N ASN A 115 2.10 3.30 -5.77
CA ASN A 115 2.32 2.99 -4.37
C ASN A 115 1.01 2.49 -3.71
N GLY A 116 -0.04 3.30 -3.74
CA GLY A 116 -1.33 3.04 -3.09
C GLY A 116 -2.22 2.00 -3.80
N GLY A 117 -1.65 0.95 -4.39
CA GLY A 117 -2.46 -0.13 -4.98
C GLY A 117 -3.23 -0.94 -3.93
N ASP A 118 -2.70 -1.04 -2.72
CA ASP A 118 -3.37 -1.60 -1.53
C ASP A 118 -4.56 -0.74 -1.08
N ASN A 119 -4.52 0.59 -1.31
CA ASN A 119 -5.66 1.48 -1.08
C ASN A 119 -6.90 0.99 -1.82
N ILE A 120 -6.78 0.50 -3.07
CA ILE A 120 -7.93 -0.01 -3.82
C ILE A 120 -8.57 -1.19 -3.08
N GLY A 121 -7.73 -2.05 -2.53
CA GLY A 121 -8.16 -3.20 -1.75
C GLY A 121 -8.92 -2.81 -0.49
N VAL A 122 -8.48 -1.79 0.23
CA VAL A 122 -9.17 -1.35 1.46
C VAL A 122 -10.40 -0.50 1.13
N TYR A 123 -10.29 0.43 0.18
CA TYR A 123 -11.32 1.44 -0.09
C TYR A 123 -12.53 0.85 -0.83
N THR A 124 -12.32 -0.09 -1.75
CA THR A 124 -13.40 -0.71 -2.54
C THR A 124 -14.51 -1.34 -1.66
N PRO A 125 -14.22 -2.32 -0.77
CA PRO A 125 -15.24 -2.90 0.10
C PRO A 125 -15.79 -1.89 1.11
N MET A 126 -14.96 -0.93 1.54
CA MET A 126 -15.35 0.13 2.45
C MET A 126 -16.39 1.07 1.81
N PHE A 127 -16.28 1.37 0.51
CA PHE A 127 -17.28 2.12 -0.24
C PHE A 127 -18.51 1.27 -0.58
N ALA A 128 -18.34 -0.01 -0.93
CA ALA A 128 -19.44 -0.88 -1.37
C ALA A 128 -20.53 -1.04 -0.30
N THR A 129 -20.16 -0.98 0.98
CA THR A 129 -21.05 -1.22 2.13
C THR A 129 -21.66 0.06 2.74
N ARG A 130 -21.42 1.23 2.14
CA ARG A 130 -21.80 2.53 2.71
C ARG A 130 -22.78 3.32 1.83
N SER A 131 -23.62 4.13 2.47
CA SER A 131 -24.54 5.06 1.79
C SER A 131 -23.77 6.17 1.05
N VAL A 132 -24.45 6.88 0.15
CA VAL A 132 -23.85 7.99 -0.62
C VAL A 132 -23.31 9.09 0.30
N ASP A 133 -24.09 9.50 1.31
CA ASP A 133 -23.65 10.52 2.27
C ASP A 133 -22.38 10.10 3.03
N ALA A 134 -22.30 8.83 3.41
CA ALA A 134 -21.11 8.28 4.07
C ALA A 134 -19.90 8.29 3.12
N LYS A 135 -20.08 7.90 1.84
CA LYS A 135 -19.00 7.97 0.83
C LYS A 135 -18.47 9.41 0.68
N LEU A 136 -19.35 10.40 0.61
CA LEU A 136 -18.94 11.81 0.51
C LEU A 136 -18.11 12.25 1.72
N VAL A 137 -18.53 11.87 2.93
CA VAL A 137 -17.77 12.14 4.16
C VAL A 137 -16.41 11.44 4.13
N MET A 138 -16.35 10.19 3.70
CA MET A 138 -15.10 9.44 3.60
C MET A 138 -14.13 10.11 2.61
N ILE A 139 -14.61 10.54 1.44
CA ILE A 139 -13.82 11.25 0.43
C ILE A 139 -13.29 12.57 1.00
N ALA A 140 -14.12 13.32 1.72
CA ALA A 140 -13.69 14.56 2.38
C ALA A 140 -12.60 14.31 3.43
N VAL A 141 -12.73 13.23 4.22
CA VAL A 141 -11.69 12.82 5.19
C VAL A 141 -10.40 12.44 4.48
N PHE A 142 -10.45 11.67 3.39
CA PHE A 142 -9.26 11.30 2.61
C PHE A 142 -8.58 12.53 2.01
N ALA A 143 -9.35 13.49 1.49
CA ALA A 143 -8.82 14.75 0.99
C ALA A 143 -8.15 15.59 2.10
N ALA A 144 -8.74 15.66 3.29
CA ALA A 144 -8.16 16.37 4.44
C ALA A 144 -6.89 15.68 4.95
N MET A 145 -6.90 14.34 5.05
CA MET A 145 -5.74 13.55 5.44
C MET A 145 -4.60 13.64 4.40
N THR A 146 -4.92 13.75 3.12
CA THR A 146 -3.94 13.99 2.05
C THR A 146 -3.24 15.34 2.23
N ALA A 147 -3.97 16.40 2.58
CA ALA A 147 -3.38 17.68 2.94
C ALA A 147 -2.48 17.54 4.16
N LEU A 148 -2.94 16.85 5.20
CA LEU A 148 -2.16 16.60 6.40
C LEU A 148 -0.85 15.85 6.09
N GLY A 149 -0.91 14.79 5.27
CA GLY A 149 0.27 14.05 4.83
C GLY A 149 1.27 14.93 4.07
N CYS A 150 0.78 15.75 3.14
CA CYS A 150 1.61 16.75 2.44
C CYS A 150 2.27 17.73 3.43
N LEU A 151 1.53 18.25 4.40
CA LEU A 151 2.03 19.18 5.40
C LEU A 151 3.09 18.54 6.30
N VAL A 152 2.83 17.31 6.77
CA VAL A 152 3.77 16.54 7.59
C VAL A 152 5.05 16.30 6.82
N ALA A 153 4.99 15.74 5.61
CA ALA A 153 6.18 15.49 4.79
C ALA A 153 6.97 16.78 4.49
N HIS A 154 6.27 17.85 4.12
CA HIS A 154 6.90 19.15 3.86
C HIS A 154 7.57 19.73 5.12
N HIS A 155 6.91 19.63 6.28
CA HIS A 155 7.46 20.08 7.56
C HIS A 155 8.69 19.25 7.94
N LEU A 156 8.65 17.92 7.76
CA LEU A 156 9.78 17.02 8.02
C LEU A 156 11.01 17.38 7.18
N VAL A 157 10.82 17.69 5.89
CA VAL A 157 11.92 18.11 5.00
C VAL A 157 12.51 19.46 5.40
N ASN A 158 11.67 20.41 5.85
CA ASN A 158 12.09 21.76 6.19
C ASN A 158 12.50 21.97 7.66
N HIS A 159 12.31 20.97 8.53
CA HIS A 159 12.64 21.10 9.94
C HIS A 159 14.17 21.14 10.14
N ARG A 160 14.67 22.16 10.86
CA ARG A 160 16.11 22.44 11.04
C ARG A 160 16.94 21.27 11.61
N ALA A 161 16.34 20.34 12.33
CA ALA A 161 17.00 19.14 12.87
C ALA A 161 17.28 18.04 11.81
N LEU A 162 16.52 18.02 10.70
CA LEU A 162 16.68 17.08 9.59
C LEU A 162 17.19 17.76 8.31
N GLY A 163 17.07 19.10 8.22
CA GLY A 163 17.43 19.88 7.04
C GLY A 163 18.92 20.06 6.77
N SER A 164 19.82 19.82 7.74
CA SER A 164 21.27 19.91 7.51
C SER A 164 21.86 18.66 6.83
N PRO A 165 21.46 17.42 7.19
CA PRO A 165 21.84 16.21 6.44
C PRO A 165 21.07 16.03 5.12
N ILE A 166 19.74 16.23 5.11
CA ILE A 166 18.90 15.97 3.92
C ILE A 166 19.25 16.88 2.75
N ARG A 167 19.53 18.17 2.96
CA ARG A 167 19.95 19.06 1.86
C ARG A 167 21.35 18.77 1.30
N ARG A 168 22.24 18.15 2.10
CA ARG A 168 23.62 17.85 1.70
C ARG A 168 23.74 16.47 1.05
N TYR A 169 22.87 15.54 1.41
CA TYR A 169 22.88 14.15 0.93
C TYR A 169 21.63 13.76 0.12
N GLY A 170 20.61 14.60 -0.01
CA GLY A 170 19.30 14.22 -0.60
C GLY A 170 19.35 13.65 -2.02
N HIS A 171 20.25 14.12 -2.88
CA HIS A 171 20.44 13.54 -4.22
C HIS A 171 21.17 12.19 -4.22
N GLY A 172 21.95 11.89 -3.18
CA GLY A 172 22.69 10.63 -3.07
C GLY A 172 21.98 9.60 -2.20
N LEU A 173 21.38 10.03 -1.09
CA LEU A 173 20.82 9.17 -0.04
C LEU A 173 19.44 8.61 -0.41
N LEU A 174 18.65 9.35 -1.20
CA LEU A 174 17.30 8.91 -1.56
C LEU A 174 17.31 7.60 -2.38
N PRO A 175 18.17 7.42 -3.40
CA PRO A 175 18.39 6.13 -4.04
C PRO A 175 18.81 5.03 -3.07
N TRP A 176 19.74 5.32 -2.14
CA TRP A 176 20.20 4.33 -1.16
C TRP A 176 19.14 3.95 -0.14
N VAL A 177 18.27 4.88 0.26
CA VAL A 177 17.13 4.61 1.15
C VAL A 177 16.09 3.76 0.42
N LEU A 178 15.77 4.07 -0.85
CA LEU A 178 14.91 3.24 -1.69
C LEU A 178 15.50 1.83 -1.92
N ILE A 179 16.81 1.73 -2.16
CA ILE A 179 17.53 0.46 -2.30
C ILE A 179 17.53 -0.30 -0.95
N ALA A 180 17.78 0.38 0.17
CA ALA A 180 17.79 -0.24 1.50
C ALA A 180 16.40 -0.71 1.93
N ILE A 181 15.34 0.05 1.62
CA ILE A 181 13.95 -0.36 1.82
C ILE A 181 13.62 -1.55 0.91
N GLY A 182 14.02 -1.52 -0.37
CA GLY A 182 13.86 -2.66 -1.28
C GLY A 182 14.58 -3.92 -0.80
N ILE A 183 15.81 -3.79 -0.29
CA ILE A 183 16.58 -4.89 0.30
C ILE A 183 15.95 -5.38 1.60
N ALA A 184 15.49 -4.49 2.48
CA ALA A 184 14.82 -4.88 3.72
C ALA A 184 13.54 -5.68 3.42
N ILE A 185 12.74 -5.25 2.44
CA ILE A 185 11.56 -5.99 1.98
C ILE A 185 11.98 -7.36 1.40
N LEU A 186 13.07 -7.45 0.64
CA LEU A 186 13.58 -8.73 0.12
C LEU A 186 13.98 -9.68 1.27
N VAL A 187 14.76 -9.19 2.25
CA VAL A 187 15.29 -9.99 3.36
C VAL A 187 14.20 -10.43 4.33
N GLU A 188 13.22 -9.56 4.63
CA GLU A 188 12.08 -9.91 5.49
C GLU A 188 11.16 -10.97 4.84
N ASN A 189 11.16 -11.04 3.50
CA ASN A 189 10.44 -12.06 2.73
C ASN A 189 11.27 -13.32 2.40
N ASP A 190 12.58 -13.31 2.68
CA ASP A 190 13.50 -14.43 2.47
C ASP A 190 13.80 -15.21 3.76
N LEU A 191 13.21 -14.87 4.90
CA LEU A 191 13.26 -15.77 6.06
C LEU A 191 12.41 -17.01 5.74
N PRO A 192 13.04 -18.20 5.57
CA PRO A 192 12.27 -19.42 5.43
C PRO A 192 11.40 -19.55 6.67
N PRO A 193 10.14 -20.02 6.55
CA PRO A 193 9.30 -20.27 7.71
C PRO A 193 10.11 -21.12 8.71
N PRO A 194 10.08 -20.79 10.02
CA PRO A 194 10.80 -21.58 11.01
C PRO A 194 10.43 -23.04 10.80
N ASP A 195 11.46 -23.83 10.54
CA ASP A 195 11.37 -25.20 10.09
C ASP A 195 10.33 -25.96 10.91
N ARG A 196 9.18 -26.26 10.28
CA ARG A 196 8.26 -27.26 10.81
C ARG A 196 8.83 -28.65 10.49
N ALA A 197 10.04 -28.92 10.97
CA ALA A 197 10.63 -30.24 10.96
C ALA A 197 11.32 -30.49 12.30
N THR A 198 10.51 -30.80 13.31
CA THR A 198 10.62 -32.03 14.10
C THR A 198 9.54 -31.98 15.18
N PRO A 199 8.62 -32.96 15.26
CA PRO A 199 7.78 -33.06 16.43
C PRO A 199 8.68 -33.25 17.66
N PRO A 200 8.31 -32.69 18.83
CA PRO A 200 9.08 -32.86 20.05
C PRO A 200 9.33 -34.36 20.30
N PRO A 201 10.49 -34.75 20.87
CA PRO A 201 10.89 -36.15 21.01
C PRO A 201 9.84 -37.03 21.73
N GLU A 202 8.96 -36.45 22.54
CA GLU A 202 7.80 -37.13 23.14
C GLU A 202 6.77 -37.62 22.11
N GLU A 203 6.47 -36.85 21.06
CA GLU A 203 5.50 -37.24 20.02
C GLU A 203 6.07 -38.34 19.11
N ALA A 204 7.38 -38.29 18.85
CA ALA A 204 8.09 -39.33 18.10
C ALA A 204 8.17 -40.64 18.90
N ALA A 205 8.35 -40.57 20.22
CA ALA A 205 8.30 -41.73 21.11
C ALA A 205 6.88 -42.32 21.21
N ALA A 206 5.86 -41.48 21.36
CA ALA A 206 4.46 -41.92 21.43
C ALA A 206 4.01 -42.66 20.15
N ARG A 207 4.42 -42.17 18.96
CA ARG A 207 4.11 -42.84 17.68
C ARG A 207 4.83 -44.18 17.52
N ARG A 208 6.06 -44.33 18.05
CA ARG A 208 6.78 -45.61 18.04
C ARG A 208 6.13 -46.66 18.95
N HIS A 209 5.68 -46.26 20.13
CA HIS A 209 4.96 -47.16 21.04
C HIS A 209 3.57 -47.56 20.49
N SER A 210 2.84 -46.63 19.87
CA SER A 210 1.56 -46.95 19.23
C SER A 210 1.71 -47.90 18.04
N ALA A 211 2.77 -47.76 17.23
CA ALA A 211 3.00 -48.64 16.07
C ALA A 211 3.44 -50.05 16.48
N ALA A 212 4.23 -50.18 17.57
CA ALA A 212 4.64 -51.47 18.11
C ALA A 212 3.49 -52.24 18.77
N ALA A 213 2.54 -51.54 19.38
CA ALA A 213 1.34 -52.16 19.96
C ALA A 213 0.38 -52.72 18.90
N SER A 214 0.27 -52.07 17.74
CA SER A 214 -0.58 -52.54 16.63
C SER A 214 -0.03 -53.79 15.90
N SER A 215 1.28 -54.08 15.98
CA SER A 215 1.85 -55.27 15.35
C SER A 215 1.81 -56.53 16.22
N GLN A 216 1.59 -56.39 17.54
CA GLN A 216 1.50 -57.54 18.46
C GLN A 216 0.07 -58.07 18.64
N GLY A 217 -0.95 -57.37 18.13
CA GLY A 217 -2.35 -57.82 18.19
C GLY A 217 -2.87 -58.57 16.96
N ALA A 218 -1.98 -58.91 16.01
CA ALA A 218 -2.35 -59.49 14.71
C ALA A 218 -1.78 -60.90 14.46
N THR A 219 -1.58 -61.69 15.53
CA THR A 219 -1.27 -63.13 15.46
C THR A 219 -2.29 -63.93 16.23
#